data_AF-A0A0H3J8Q2-F1
#
_entry.id   AF-A0A0H3J8Q2-F1
#
_cell.length_a   1.000
_cell.length_b   1.000
_cell.length_c   1.000
_cell.angle_alpha   90.00
_cell.angle_beta   90.00
_cell.angle_gamma   90.00
#
_symmetry.space_group_name_H-M   'P 1'
#
loop_
_entity.id
_entity.type
_entity.pdbx_description
1 polymer ?
#
loop_
_entity_poly.entity_id
_entity_poly.type
_entity_poly.pdbx_seq_one_letter_code
_entity_poly.pdbx_strand_id
1 'polypeptide(L)'
;MAKKNKKIKDKQRAKYKAKLKENLIEEDGVLYICTECGVEEYIPRDVVEMFDEIDDENVIEPPTFSCEKCGAIMRPRKYDGVHGITYEY
;
A
#
# COMPACT_ATOMS: atom_id res chain seq x y z
N MET A 1 -46.28 -9.96 8.52
CA MET A 1 -45.02 -10.75 8.52
C MET A 1 -43.92 -10.17 7.60
N ALA A 2 -44.22 -9.37 6.58
CA ALA A 2 -43.25 -8.81 5.63
C ALA A 2 -42.17 -7.86 6.21
N LYS A 3 -42.49 -7.11 7.27
CA LYS A 3 -41.57 -6.10 7.86
C LYS A 3 -40.34 -6.70 8.56
N LYS A 4 -40.41 -7.97 9.00
CA LYS A 4 -39.29 -8.68 9.66
C LYS A 4 -38.23 -9.14 8.65
N ASN A 5 -38.63 -9.64 7.47
CA ASN A 5 -37.68 -10.12 6.46
C ASN A 5 -36.86 -9.01 5.79
N LYS A 6 -37.41 -7.80 5.65
CA LYS A 6 -36.67 -6.65 5.09
C LYS A 6 -35.50 -6.25 5.99
N LYS A 7 -35.73 -6.15 7.31
CA LYS A 7 -34.69 -5.85 8.31
C LYS A 7 -33.56 -6.89 8.35
N ILE A 8 -33.86 -8.17 8.09
CA ILE A 8 -32.86 -9.24 8.06
C ILE A 8 -31.92 -9.09 6.85
N LYS A 9 -32.47 -8.82 5.66
CA LYS A 9 -31.69 -8.56 4.44
C LYS A 9 -30.82 -7.30 4.57
N ASP A 10 -31.34 -6.23 5.16
CA ASP A 10 -30.58 -4.99 5.38
C ASP A 10 -29.39 -5.21 6.34
N LYS A 11 -29.57 -6.02 7.39
CA LYS A 11 -28.51 -6.38 8.35
C LYS A 11 -27.43 -7.25 7.74
N GLN A 12 -27.79 -8.17 6.85
CA GLN A 12 -26.84 -9.00 6.09
C GLN A 12 -26.03 -8.15 5.09
N ARG A 13 -26.68 -7.22 4.38
CA ARG A 13 -26.00 -6.32 3.43
C ARG A 13 -25.00 -5.38 4.13
N ALA A 14 -25.35 -4.86 5.30
CA ALA A 14 -24.45 -4.05 6.11
C ALA A 14 -23.22 -4.86 6.60
N LYS A 15 -23.43 -6.11 7.07
CA LYS A 15 -22.34 -7.01 7.44
C LYS A 15 -21.42 -7.33 6.27
N TYR A 16 -21.97 -7.59 5.09
CA TYR A 16 -21.18 -7.86 3.90
C TYR A 16 -20.36 -6.63 3.46
N LYS A 17 -20.96 -5.43 3.50
CA LYS A 17 -20.26 -4.18 3.17
C LYS A 17 -19.16 -3.85 4.18
N ALA A 18 -19.36 -4.13 5.47
CA ALA A 18 -18.32 -3.98 6.49
C ALA A 18 -17.16 -4.94 6.25
N LYS A 19 -17.45 -6.22 5.97
CA LYS A 19 -16.43 -7.24 5.66
C LYS A 19 -15.64 -6.91 4.38
N LEU A 20 -16.30 -6.39 3.36
CA LEU A 20 -15.64 -5.94 2.12
C LEU A 20 -14.78 -4.70 2.35
N LYS A 21 -15.18 -3.82 3.27
CA LYS A 21 -14.39 -2.66 3.67
C LYS A 21 -13.18 -3.06 4.52
N GLU A 22 -13.34 -4.05 5.40
CA GLU A 22 -12.25 -4.63 6.21
C GLU A 22 -11.18 -5.25 5.32
N ASN A 23 -11.56 -6.03 4.31
CA ASN A 23 -10.65 -6.58 3.30
C ASN A 23 -10.04 -5.51 2.36
N LEU A 24 -10.56 -4.28 2.35
CA LEU A 24 -10.02 -3.17 1.57
C LEU A 24 -9.12 -2.24 2.41
N ILE A 25 -9.05 -2.45 3.73
CA ILE A 25 -8.29 -1.61 4.66
C ILE A 25 -6.85 -2.09 4.81
N GLU A 26 -6.49 -3.28 4.30
CA GLU A 26 -5.12 -3.80 4.26
C GLU A 26 -4.26 -3.17 3.15
N GLU A 27 -4.64 -2.00 2.61
CA GLU A 27 -3.78 -1.25 1.69
C GLU A 27 -2.75 -0.46 2.52
N ASP A 28 -1.84 -1.20 3.17
CA ASP A 28 -0.61 -0.68 3.75
C ASP A 28 0.26 -0.16 2.60
N GLY A 29 0.05 1.08 2.17
CA GLY A 29 0.87 1.73 1.17
C GLY A 29 2.13 2.34 1.80
N VAL A 30 3.28 2.17 1.15
CA VAL A 30 4.52 2.87 1.50
C VAL A 30 4.51 4.24 0.83
N LEU A 31 4.77 5.29 1.60
CA LEU A 31 4.86 6.66 1.07
C LEU A 31 6.22 6.86 0.41
N TYR A 32 6.22 7.17 -0.87
CA TYR A 32 7.39 7.50 -1.66
C TYR A 32 7.44 9.00 -1.96
N ILE A 33 8.64 9.57 -1.93
CA ILE A 33 8.90 10.98 -2.18
C ILE A 33 9.85 11.09 -3.36
N CYS A 34 9.48 11.92 -4.35
CA CYS A 34 10.37 12.24 -5.45
C CYS A 34 11.53 13.12 -5.00
N THR A 35 12.75 12.76 -5.38
CA THR A 35 13.97 13.47 -4.96
C THR A 35 14.10 14.87 -5.58
N GLU A 36 13.44 15.12 -6.71
CA GLU A 36 13.55 16.38 -7.47
C GLU A 36 12.37 17.32 -7.21
N CYS A 37 11.14 16.86 -7.46
CA CYS A 37 9.95 17.72 -7.37
C CYS A 37 9.21 17.61 -6.04
N GLY A 38 9.59 16.66 -5.16
CA GLY A 38 8.99 16.48 -3.84
C GLY A 38 7.54 15.98 -3.87
N VAL A 39 7.04 15.45 -5.00
CA VAL A 39 5.72 14.81 -5.03
C VAL A 39 5.74 13.55 -4.16
N GLU A 40 4.66 13.37 -3.41
CA GLU A 40 4.44 12.21 -2.57
C GLU A 40 3.44 11.26 -3.25
N GLU A 41 3.80 9.98 -3.36
CA GLU A 41 2.97 8.94 -3.97
C GLU A 41 2.94 7.71 -3.06
N TYR A 42 1.76 7.09 -2.91
CA TYR A 42 1.63 5.86 -2.14
C TYR A 42 1.77 4.67 -3.08
N ILE A 43 2.74 3.81 -2.77
CA ILE A 43 3.00 2.58 -3.52
C ILE A 43 2.55 1.40 -2.65
N PRO A 44 1.75 0.46 -3.17
CA PRO A 44 1.30 -0.69 -2.38
C PRO A 44 2.49 -1.46 -1.81
N ARG A 45 2.45 -1.79 -0.51
CA ARG A 45 3.56 -2.51 0.15
C ARG A 45 3.88 -3.85 -0.52
N ASP A 46 2.87 -4.60 -0.97
CA ASP A 46 3.08 -5.85 -1.72
C ASP A 46 3.96 -5.66 -2.95
N VAL A 47 3.80 -4.53 -3.65
CA VAL A 47 4.63 -4.20 -4.81
C VAL A 47 6.06 -3.87 -4.36
N VAL A 48 6.23 -3.08 -3.31
CA VAL A 48 7.54 -2.73 -2.76
C VAL A 48 8.29 -3.97 -2.28
N GLU A 49 7.65 -4.84 -1.50
CA GLU A 49 8.22 -6.09 -0.99
C GLU A 49 8.58 -7.05 -2.12
N MET A 50 7.72 -7.19 -3.13
CA MET A 50 8.03 -8.01 -4.30
C MET A 50 9.30 -7.54 -5.02
N PHE A 51 9.51 -6.22 -5.15
CA PHE A 51 10.75 -5.70 -5.75
C PHE A 51 11.98 -5.88 -4.84
N ASP A 52 11.82 -5.72 -3.52
CA ASP A 52 12.87 -5.95 -2.51
C ASP A 52 13.35 -7.41 -2.54
N GLU A 53 12.42 -8.38 -2.66
CA GLU A 53 12.73 -9.81 -2.76
C GLU A 53 13.41 -10.21 -4.07
N ILE A 54 13.11 -9.52 -5.17
CA ILE A 54 13.71 -9.81 -6.48
C ILE A 54 15.14 -9.25 -6.56
N ASP A 55 15.42 -8.13 -5.88
CA ASP A 55 16.74 -7.46 -5.85
C ASP A 55 17.60 -7.89 -4.64
N ASP A 56 17.73 -9.20 -4.43
CA ASP A 56 18.49 -9.80 -3.31
C ASP A 56 20.00 -9.47 -3.38
N GLU A 57 20.50 -9.00 -4.53
CA GLU A 57 21.92 -8.69 -4.73
C GLU A 57 22.35 -7.38 -4.02
N ASN A 58 21.42 -6.45 -3.74
CA ASN A 58 21.69 -5.17 -3.11
C ASN A 58 20.70 -4.80 -1.99
N VAL A 59 20.70 -5.61 -0.93
CA VAL A 59 19.90 -5.43 0.29
C VAL A 59 20.13 -4.11 1.04
N ILE A 60 21.07 -3.25 0.62
CA ILE A 60 21.37 -1.96 1.28
C ILE A 60 20.54 -0.82 0.69
N GLU A 61 20.03 -0.95 -0.54
CA GLU A 61 19.21 0.09 -1.16
C GLU A 61 17.75 -0.36 -1.30
N PRO A 62 16.78 0.50 -0.94
CA PRO A 62 15.37 0.16 -1.11
C PRO A 62 14.97 0.20 -2.59
N PRO A 63 13.88 -0.49 -2.97
CA PRO A 63 13.27 -0.36 -4.27
C PRO A 63 12.97 1.10 -4.62
N THR A 64 13.34 1.50 -5.85
CA THR A 64 13.12 2.85 -6.37
C THR A 64 12.08 2.87 -7.49
N PHE A 65 11.33 3.98 -7.58
CA PHE A 65 10.29 4.16 -8.59
C PHE A 65 10.51 5.44 -9.40
N SER A 66 9.95 5.48 -10.60
CA SER A 66 9.99 6.68 -11.45
C SER A 66 8.79 7.57 -11.16
N CYS A 67 9.05 8.84 -10.84
CA CYS A 67 8.03 9.84 -10.59
C CYS A 67 7.17 10.09 -11.83
N GLU A 68 5.84 10.01 -11.69
CA GLU A 68 4.92 10.22 -12.82
C GLU A 68 4.98 11.66 -13.38
N LYS A 69 5.32 12.64 -12.55
CA LYS A 69 5.36 14.06 -12.95
C LYS A 69 6.62 14.48 -13.69
N CYS A 70 7.78 13.97 -13.27
CA CYS A 70 9.08 14.46 -13.76
C CYS A 70 10.03 13.36 -14.22
N GLY A 71 9.68 12.08 -14.04
CA GLY A 71 10.51 10.94 -14.41
C GLY A 71 11.74 10.72 -13.51
N ALA A 72 11.93 11.55 -12.48
CA ALA A 72 13.02 11.40 -11.52
C ALA A 72 12.77 10.24 -10.56
N ILE A 73 13.81 9.87 -9.82
CA ILE A 73 13.75 8.77 -8.86
C ILE A 73 12.90 9.17 -7.64
N MET A 74 12.14 8.20 -7.12
CA MET A 74 11.42 8.29 -5.86
C MET A 74 12.00 7.31 -4.86
N ARG A 75 12.12 7.75 -3.61
CA ARG A 75 12.58 6.93 -2.48
C ARG A 75 11.51 6.83 -1.40
N PRO A 76 11.45 5.73 -0.63
CA PRO A 76 10.47 5.59 0.43
C PRO A 76 10.81 6.55 1.56
N ARG A 77 9.80 7.25 2.09
CA ARG A 77 9.95 8.09 3.28
C ARG A 77 10.32 7.24 4.50
N LYS A 78 9.63 6.11 4.65
CA LYS A 78 9.89 5.11 5.67
C LYS A 78 9.39 3.75 5.19
N TYR A 79 10.27 2.76 5.15
CA TYR A 79 9.95 1.40 4.74
C TYR A 79 10.77 0.40 5.55
N ASP A 80 10.10 -0.61 6.10
CA ASP A 80 10.76 -1.75 6.74
C ASP A 80 10.87 -2.87 5.69
N GLY A 81 12.07 -3.07 5.17
CA GLY A 81 12.39 -4.07 4.13
C GLY A 81 12.24 -5.51 4.60
N VAL A 82 12.14 -6.42 3.64
CA VAL A 82 11.93 -7.86 3.86
C VAL A 82 13.12 -8.48 4.61
N HIS A 83 14.31 -7.91 4.43
CA HIS A 83 15.53 -8.34 5.11
C HIS A 83 15.71 -7.75 6.53
N GLY A 84 14.71 -7.03 7.04
CA GLY A 84 14.74 -6.43 8.38
C GLY A 84 15.54 -5.13 8.46
N ILE A 85 15.76 -4.46 7.32
CA ILE A 85 16.43 -3.16 7.22
C ILE A 85 15.36 -2.07 7.09
N THR A 86 15.44 -1.06 7.94
CA THR A 86 14.58 0.13 7.83
C THR A 86 15.26 1.17 6.95
N TYR A 87 14.56 1.59 5.90
CA TYR A 87 14.98 2.65 4.99
C TYR A 87 14.22 3.94 5.28
N GLU A 88 14.95 5.04 5.41
CA GLU A 88 14.40 6.38 5.61
C GLU A 88 15.10 7.38 4.66
N TYR A 89 14.29 8.24 4.01
CA TYR A 89 14.75 9.28 3.08
C TYR A 89 14.71 10.67 3.72
#